data_AF-A0A382Q8L5-F1
#
_entry.id   AF-A0A382Q8L5-F1
#
_cell.length_a   1.000
_cell.length_b   1.000
_cell.length_c   1.000
_cell.angle_alpha   90.00
_cell.angle_beta   90.00
_cell.angle_gamma   90.00
#
_symmetry.space_group_name_H-M   'P 1'
#
loop_
_entity.id
_entity.type
_entity.pdbx_description
1 polymer ?
#
loop_
_entity_poly.entity_id
_entity_poly.type
_entity_poly.pdbx_seq_one_letter_code
_entity_poly.pdbx_strand_id
1 'polypeptide(L)'
;MCNIVSQVLLTMHRIMKAVPRMFSRLVSLVIIVSVLAGGQKKNASPYSFSKSLDLTIASISGSLLLGSILIDYSPMSAENISALSPKNISSYDSKAINNWDLNSIKMSDILLYSSIAVPGLLLVDEKVRDDYYHFSLLWAESIFLTLGITNLTKVLAQRPRPYLYGDKAPAEYKQKKDNRKSFFSGHTSISAASYFLLASMYDDYNPDSKLSPYLWASAFLTPALTAYYRYDAG
;
A
#
# COMPACT_ATOMS: atom_id res chain seq x y z
N MET A 1 -30.35 7.80 23.70
CA MET A 1 -29.62 7.28 22.52
C MET A 1 -28.65 8.29 21.89
N CYS A 2 -28.85 9.60 22.00
CA CYS A 2 -27.98 10.64 21.39
C CYS A 2 -26.52 10.67 21.91
N ASN A 3 -26.29 10.31 23.19
CA ASN A 3 -24.95 10.35 23.80
C ASN A 3 -23.99 9.24 23.34
N ILE A 4 -24.51 8.06 22.97
CA ILE A 4 -23.66 6.92 22.57
C ILE A 4 -23.10 7.16 21.17
N VAL A 5 -23.94 7.64 20.24
CA VAL A 5 -23.53 7.95 18.87
C VAL A 5 -22.49 9.07 18.84
N SER A 6 -22.67 10.11 19.67
CA SER A 6 -21.72 11.21 19.80
C SER A 6 -20.38 10.78 20.43
N GLN A 7 -20.41 9.93 21.48
CA GLN A 7 -19.19 9.37 22.05
C GLN A 7 -18.44 8.47 21.07
N VAL A 8 -19.14 7.64 20.30
CA VAL A 8 -18.53 6.79 19.27
C VAL A 8 -17.87 7.65 18.20
N LEU A 9 -18.54 8.69 17.69
CA LEU A 9 -17.97 9.65 16.72
C LEU A 9 -16.72 10.39 17.26
N LEU A 10 -16.74 10.82 18.53
CA LEU A 10 -15.59 11.48 19.16
C LEU A 10 -14.41 10.53 19.36
N THR A 11 -14.69 9.28 19.73
CA THR A 11 -13.67 8.24 19.88
C THR A 11 -13.09 7.87 18.52
N MET A 12 -13.93 7.78 17.48
CA MET A 12 -13.52 7.54 16.10
C MET A 12 -12.67 8.68 15.52
N HIS A 13 -13.01 9.94 15.80
CA HIS A 13 -12.20 11.10 15.40
C HIS A 13 -10.82 11.12 16.08
N ARG A 14 -10.76 10.71 17.35
CA ARG A 14 -9.48 10.55 18.07
C ARG A 14 -8.62 9.45 17.47
N ILE A 15 -9.19 8.30 17.11
CA ILE A 15 -8.48 7.19 16.47
C ILE A 15 -8.00 7.62 15.07
N MET A 16 -8.85 8.24 14.26
CA MET A 16 -8.48 8.73 12.91
C MET A 16 -7.36 9.76 12.91
N LYS A 17 -7.23 10.57 13.97
CA LYS A 17 -6.08 11.48 14.15
C LYS A 17 -4.86 10.80 14.79
N ALA A 18 -5.07 9.74 15.55
CA ALA A 18 -4.01 8.99 16.21
C ALA A 18 -3.23 8.12 15.21
N VAL A 19 -3.90 7.48 14.25
CA VAL A 19 -3.25 6.61 13.26
C VAL A 19 -2.15 7.33 12.45
N PRO A 20 -2.37 8.49 11.81
CA PRO A 20 -1.31 9.19 11.09
C PRO A 20 -0.20 9.73 12.01
N ARG A 21 -0.51 10.11 13.25
CA ARG A 21 0.51 10.52 14.23
C ARG A 21 1.33 9.34 14.74
N MET A 22 0.71 8.18 14.94
CA MET A 22 1.35 6.96 15.39
C MET A 22 2.21 6.38 14.26
N PHE A 23 1.73 6.44 13.03
CA PHE A 23 2.50 6.14 11.82
C PHE A 23 3.71 7.08 11.68
N SER A 24 3.53 8.39 11.82
CA SER A 24 4.64 9.35 11.80
C SER A 24 5.67 9.05 12.91
N ARG A 25 5.23 8.71 14.12
CA ARG A 25 6.13 8.29 15.21
C ARG A 25 6.85 6.98 14.91
N LEU A 26 6.18 6.01 14.28
CA LEU A 26 6.78 4.73 13.89
C LEU A 26 7.84 4.94 12.81
N VAL A 27 7.54 5.76 11.80
CA VAL A 27 8.48 6.13 10.73
C VAL A 27 9.67 6.89 11.31
N SER A 28 9.43 7.87 12.19
CA SER A 28 10.52 8.58 12.88
C SER A 28 11.36 7.65 13.75
N LEU A 29 10.74 6.68 14.44
CA LEU A 29 11.45 5.68 15.24
C LEU A 29 12.32 4.79 14.36
N VAL A 30 11.79 4.29 13.23
CA VAL A 30 12.54 3.50 12.25
C VAL A 30 13.74 4.32 11.73
N ILE A 31 13.53 5.58 11.33
CA ILE A 31 14.61 6.47 10.87
C ILE A 31 15.67 6.68 11.96
N ILE A 32 15.27 6.93 13.21
CA ILE A 32 16.20 7.14 14.33
C ILE A 32 17.00 5.86 14.61
N VAL A 33 16.36 4.69 14.59
CA VAL A 33 17.04 3.39 14.77
C VAL A 33 18.02 3.14 13.62
N SER A 34 17.67 3.48 12.38
CA SER A 34 18.57 3.37 11.23
C SER A 34 19.79 4.30 11.32
N VAL A 35 19.64 5.51 11.89
CA VAL A 35 20.76 6.45 12.09
C VAL A 35 21.70 6.00 13.21
N LEU A 36 21.17 5.32 14.24
CA LEU A 36 21.95 4.86 15.39
C LEU A 36 22.65 3.51 15.17
N ALA A 37 22.29 2.74 14.13
CA ALA A 37 22.90 1.45 13.80
C ALA A 37 24.24 1.56 13.03
N GLY A 38 24.87 2.74 13.00
CA GLY A 38 26.11 3.01 12.26
C GLY A 38 27.33 2.28 12.83
N GLY A 39 27.53 1.03 12.43
CA GLY A 39 28.75 0.27 12.60
C GLY A 39 28.88 -0.76 11.49
N GLN A 40 29.52 -0.41 10.37
CA GLN A 40 29.73 -1.37 9.28
C GLN A 40 30.82 -2.38 9.64
N LYS A 41 30.42 -3.59 10.04
CA LYS A 41 31.27 -4.77 9.86
C LYS A 41 31.14 -5.24 8.41
N LYS A 42 32.28 -5.52 7.76
CA LYS A 42 32.32 -6.18 6.45
C LYS A 42 31.82 -7.63 6.57
N ASN A 43 30.50 -7.82 6.63
CA ASN A 43 29.88 -9.08 6.27
C ASN A 43 29.67 -9.07 4.75
N ALA A 44 29.72 -10.25 4.12
CA ALA A 44 29.36 -10.39 2.72
C ALA A 44 27.84 -10.18 2.58
N SER A 45 27.44 -8.95 2.24
CA SER A 45 26.06 -8.65 1.88
C SER A 45 25.67 -9.45 0.63
N PRO A 46 24.42 -9.99 0.56
CA PRO A 46 23.89 -10.55 -0.67
C PRO A 46 23.62 -9.49 -1.74
N TYR A 47 23.62 -8.21 -1.37
CA TYR A 47 23.32 -7.07 -2.23
C TYR A 47 24.53 -6.15 -2.41
N SER A 48 24.53 -5.41 -3.51
CA SER A 48 25.57 -4.41 -3.78
C SER A 48 24.99 -3.22 -4.54
N PHE A 49 25.52 -2.03 -4.24
CA PHE A 49 25.17 -0.81 -4.96
C PHE A 49 25.81 -0.77 -6.34
N SER A 50 24.99 -0.59 -7.37
CA SER A 50 25.40 -0.33 -8.75
C SER A 50 24.83 1.01 -9.19
N LYS A 51 25.70 2.03 -9.22
CA LYS A 51 25.33 3.41 -9.58
C LYS A 51 24.47 3.50 -10.84
N SER A 52 24.76 2.70 -11.87
CA SER A 52 23.98 2.71 -13.12
C SER A 52 22.58 2.14 -12.93
N LEU A 53 22.46 1.01 -12.22
CA LEU A 53 21.18 0.34 -12.01
C LEU A 53 20.30 1.15 -11.05
N ASP A 54 20.84 1.50 -9.88
CA ASP A 54 20.08 2.16 -8.81
C ASP A 54 19.62 3.56 -9.24
N LEU A 55 20.47 4.33 -9.93
CA LEU A 55 20.04 5.61 -10.50
C LEU A 55 19.00 5.44 -11.61
N THR A 56 19.04 4.36 -12.38
CA THR A 56 18.03 4.07 -13.39
C THR A 56 16.68 3.76 -12.73
N ILE A 57 16.67 2.90 -11.71
CA ILE A 57 15.47 2.56 -10.95
C ILE A 57 14.89 3.81 -10.26
N ALA A 58 15.73 4.61 -9.61
CA ALA A 58 15.33 5.86 -9.00
C ALA A 58 14.75 6.86 -10.02
N SER A 59 15.40 7.01 -11.18
CA SER A 59 14.94 7.92 -12.24
C SER A 59 13.60 7.47 -12.84
N ILE A 60 13.43 6.18 -13.09
CA ILE A 60 12.17 5.61 -13.58
C ILE A 60 11.08 5.81 -12.52
N SER A 61 11.33 5.45 -11.27
CA SER A 61 10.37 5.58 -10.18
C SER A 61 9.92 7.04 -10.01
N GLY A 62 10.86 7.99 -10.00
CA GLY A 62 10.59 9.42 -9.94
C GLY A 62 9.77 9.91 -11.14
N SER A 63 10.10 9.47 -12.35
CA SER A 63 9.39 9.84 -13.58
C SER A 63 7.96 9.32 -13.60
N LEU A 64 7.74 8.08 -13.17
CA LEU A 64 6.40 7.47 -13.06
C LEU A 64 5.54 8.22 -12.04
N LEU A 65 6.09 8.54 -10.87
CA LEU A 65 5.39 9.31 -9.83
C LEU A 65 5.06 10.73 -10.31
N LEU A 66 6.04 11.42 -10.90
CA LEU A 66 5.83 12.75 -11.46
C LEU A 66 4.75 12.72 -12.56
N GLY A 67 4.84 11.76 -13.48
CA GLY A 67 3.82 11.56 -14.51
C GLY A 67 2.43 11.33 -13.92
N SER A 68 2.33 10.56 -12.84
CA SER A 68 1.05 10.31 -12.16
C SER A 68 0.41 11.57 -11.54
N ILE A 69 1.22 12.60 -11.26
CA ILE A 69 0.77 13.90 -10.73
C ILE A 69 0.46 14.87 -11.86
N LEU A 70 1.24 14.85 -12.94
CA LEU A 70 1.13 15.79 -14.06
C LEU A 70 0.02 15.42 -15.07
N ILE A 71 -0.38 14.15 -15.16
CA ILE A 71 -1.50 13.76 -16.01
C ILE A 71 -2.79 14.41 -15.51
N ASP A 72 -3.47 15.09 -16.42
CA ASP A 72 -4.78 15.67 -16.13
C ASP A 72 -5.78 14.56 -15.79
N TYR A 73 -6.34 14.66 -14.59
CA TYR A 73 -7.26 13.69 -14.04
C TYR A 73 -8.41 14.44 -13.39
N SER A 74 -9.61 14.18 -13.89
CA SER A 74 -10.87 14.71 -13.35
C SER A 74 -11.68 13.59 -12.69
N PRO A 75 -12.14 13.78 -11.43
CA PRO A 75 -13.09 12.88 -10.80
C PRO A 75 -14.41 12.84 -11.59
N MET A 76 -15.13 11.72 -11.52
CA MET A 76 -16.46 11.62 -12.13
C MET A 76 -17.45 12.55 -11.42
N SER A 77 -18.24 13.32 -12.18
CA SER A 77 -19.31 14.17 -11.66
C SER A 77 -20.50 13.35 -11.15
N ALA A 78 -21.31 13.93 -10.27
CA ALA A 78 -22.53 13.27 -9.77
C ALA A 78 -23.53 12.91 -10.89
N GLU A 79 -23.62 13.76 -11.91
CA GLU A 79 -24.46 13.53 -13.09
C GLU A 79 -23.97 12.31 -13.89
N ASN A 80 -22.67 12.23 -14.17
CA ASN A 80 -22.07 11.09 -14.87
C ASN A 80 -22.14 9.80 -14.05
N ILE A 81 -22.02 9.87 -12.72
CA ILE A 81 -22.21 8.71 -11.83
C ILE A 81 -23.65 8.18 -11.94
N SER A 82 -24.63 9.08 -11.98
CA SER A 82 -26.06 8.71 -12.09
C SER A 82 -26.41 8.08 -13.44
N ALA A 83 -25.60 8.37 -14.48
CA ALA A 83 -25.72 7.77 -15.80
C ALA A 83 -25.01 6.40 -15.93
N LEU A 84 -24.28 5.93 -14.91
CA LEU A 84 -23.62 4.62 -14.96
C LEU A 84 -24.65 3.48 -15.02
N SER A 85 -24.38 2.50 -15.88
CA SER A 85 -25.21 1.31 -16.02
C SER A 85 -24.48 0.06 -15.52
N PRO A 86 -25.05 -0.67 -14.54
CA PRO A 86 -24.54 -1.98 -14.10
C PRO A 86 -24.49 -3.04 -15.20
N LYS A 87 -25.15 -2.82 -16.34
CA LYS A 87 -25.13 -3.77 -17.48
C LYS A 87 -23.83 -3.73 -18.29
N ASN A 88 -23.03 -2.68 -18.12
CA ASN A 88 -21.83 -2.42 -18.92
C ASN A 88 -20.52 -2.72 -18.16
N ILE A 89 -20.57 -3.61 -17.16
CA ILE A 89 -19.41 -3.97 -16.33
C ILE A 89 -19.02 -5.44 -16.56
N SER A 90 -17.77 -5.77 -16.26
CA SER A 90 -17.29 -7.16 -16.38
C SER A 90 -18.00 -8.07 -15.37
N SER A 91 -18.14 -9.36 -15.72
CA SER A 91 -18.71 -10.37 -14.81
C SER A 91 -17.92 -10.48 -13.50
N TYR A 92 -16.60 -10.27 -13.54
CA TYR A 92 -15.74 -10.27 -12.36
C TYR A 92 -16.07 -9.14 -11.37
N ASP A 93 -16.44 -7.96 -11.88
CA ASP A 93 -16.78 -6.79 -11.05
C ASP A 93 -18.25 -6.73 -10.66
N SER A 94 -19.11 -7.44 -11.38
CA SER A 94 -20.57 -7.37 -11.22
C SER A 94 -21.05 -7.63 -9.80
N LYS A 95 -20.32 -8.46 -9.05
CA LYS A 95 -20.62 -8.74 -7.65
C LYS A 95 -20.12 -7.63 -6.72
N ALA A 96 -19.00 -6.99 -7.03
CA ALA A 96 -18.41 -5.92 -6.23
C ALA A 96 -19.24 -4.63 -6.21
N ILE A 97 -20.07 -4.38 -7.25
CA ILE A 97 -20.90 -3.15 -7.28
C ILE A 97 -21.92 -3.08 -6.15
N ASN A 98 -22.33 -4.25 -5.65
CA ASN A 98 -23.28 -4.39 -4.56
C ASN A 98 -22.57 -4.52 -3.22
N ASN A 99 -21.25 -4.35 -3.18
CA ASN A 99 -20.48 -4.36 -1.94
C ASN A 99 -20.32 -2.93 -1.43
N TRP A 100 -20.37 -2.80 -0.12
CA TRP A 100 -20.06 -1.56 0.58
C TRP A 100 -19.89 -1.89 2.06
N ASP A 101 -18.63 -1.96 2.51
CA ASP A 101 -18.34 -2.17 3.91
C ASP A 101 -17.25 -1.20 4.42
N LEU A 102 -17.63 -0.40 5.41
CA LEU A 102 -16.74 0.60 6.01
C LEU A 102 -15.61 -0.04 6.82
N ASN A 103 -15.80 -1.24 7.36
CA ASN A 103 -14.75 -1.94 8.10
C ASN A 103 -13.72 -2.51 7.13
N SER A 104 -14.13 -3.02 5.98
CA SER A 104 -13.26 -3.48 4.89
C SER A 104 -12.42 -2.33 4.31
N ILE A 105 -12.99 -1.14 4.14
CA ILE A 105 -12.22 0.07 3.82
C ILE A 105 -11.13 0.30 4.88
N LYS A 106 -11.49 0.37 6.16
CA LYS A 106 -10.54 0.63 7.25
C LYS A 106 -9.47 -0.46 7.37
N MET A 107 -9.88 -1.72 7.28
CA MET A 107 -8.98 -2.86 7.42
C MET A 107 -7.97 -2.87 6.28
N SER A 108 -8.43 -2.62 5.05
CA SER A 108 -7.51 -2.50 3.93
C SER A 108 -6.53 -1.33 4.11
N ASP A 109 -6.97 -0.17 4.61
CA ASP A 109 -6.08 0.96 4.89
C ASP A 109 -5.02 0.60 5.95
N ILE A 110 -5.42 -0.09 7.03
CA ILE A 110 -4.48 -0.62 8.04
C ILE A 110 -3.47 -1.57 7.39
N LEU A 111 -3.92 -2.50 6.56
CA LEU A 111 -3.06 -3.44 5.85
C LEU A 111 -2.08 -2.72 4.91
N LEU A 112 -2.52 -1.70 4.16
CA LEU A 112 -1.62 -0.89 3.33
C LEU A 112 -0.54 -0.20 4.17
N TYR A 113 -0.92 0.58 5.19
CA TYR A 113 0.06 1.35 5.95
C TYR A 113 1.00 0.45 6.77
N SER A 114 0.50 -0.66 7.30
CA SER A 114 1.33 -1.67 7.97
C SER A 114 2.29 -2.35 6.98
N SER A 115 1.84 -2.65 5.76
CA SER A 115 2.68 -3.25 4.73
C SER A 115 3.85 -2.34 4.34
N ILE A 116 3.63 -1.02 4.23
CA ILE A 116 4.75 -0.09 3.94
C ILE A 116 5.86 -0.25 4.98
N ALA A 117 5.50 -0.41 6.27
CA ALA A 117 6.45 -0.51 7.37
C ALA A 117 7.02 -1.93 7.60
N VAL A 118 6.35 -2.99 7.13
CA VAL A 118 6.69 -4.38 7.49
C VAL A 118 8.14 -4.79 7.14
N PRO A 119 8.76 -4.37 6.02
CA PRO A 119 10.15 -4.75 5.73
C PRO A 119 11.13 -4.25 6.81
N GLY A 120 10.79 -3.17 7.51
CA GLY A 120 11.57 -2.66 8.64
C GLY A 120 11.72 -3.65 9.80
N LEU A 121 10.87 -4.68 9.90
CA LEU A 121 11.04 -5.77 10.87
C LEU A 121 12.34 -6.54 10.65
N LEU A 122 12.92 -6.55 9.44
CA LEU A 122 14.19 -7.20 9.18
C LEU A 122 15.36 -6.56 9.95
N LEU A 123 15.25 -5.32 10.39
CA LEU A 123 16.28 -4.65 11.19
C LEU A 123 16.48 -5.25 12.59
N VAL A 124 15.58 -6.15 13.01
CA VAL A 124 15.78 -6.99 14.21
C VAL A 124 16.94 -7.97 13.99
N ASP A 125 17.10 -8.47 12.76
CA ASP A 125 18.20 -9.36 12.36
C ASP A 125 19.54 -8.59 12.33
N GLU A 126 20.57 -9.15 12.96
CA GLU A 126 21.90 -8.52 13.03
C GLU A 126 22.56 -8.40 11.66
N LYS A 127 22.43 -9.40 10.77
CA LYS A 127 23.05 -9.38 9.44
C LYS A 127 22.44 -8.29 8.56
N VAL A 128 21.11 -8.15 8.63
CA VAL A 128 20.39 -7.09 7.89
C VAL A 128 20.76 -5.73 8.45
N ARG A 129 20.83 -5.59 9.78
CA ARG A 129 21.19 -4.33 10.44
C ARG A 129 22.61 -3.89 10.13
N ASP A 130 23.56 -4.82 10.10
CA ASP A 130 24.94 -4.56 9.69
C ASP A 130 25.02 -4.09 8.22
N ASP A 131 24.02 -4.48 7.40
CA ASP A 131 23.88 -4.12 5.99
C ASP A 131 22.71 -3.15 5.72
N TYR A 132 22.40 -2.29 6.69
CA TYR A 132 21.21 -1.42 6.63
C TYR A 132 21.15 -0.54 5.36
N TYR A 133 22.31 -0.20 4.78
CA TYR A 133 22.38 0.66 3.59
C TYR A 133 21.76 -0.01 2.37
N HIS A 134 22.21 -1.23 2.00
CA HIS A 134 21.66 -1.94 0.85
C HIS A 134 20.22 -2.37 1.11
N PHE A 135 19.92 -2.78 2.35
CA PHE A 135 18.56 -3.08 2.76
C PHE A 135 17.60 -1.90 2.53
N SER A 136 17.96 -0.72 3.06
CA SER A 136 17.11 0.47 2.98
C SER A 136 16.95 0.98 1.55
N LEU A 137 17.99 0.85 0.72
CA LEU A 137 17.94 1.23 -0.69
C LEU A 137 16.96 0.35 -1.47
N LEU A 138 17.10 -0.97 -1.40
CA LEU A 138 16.19 -1.91 -2.08
C LEU A 138 14.75 -1.77 -1.60
N TRP A 139 14.55 -1.51 -0.31
CA TRP A 139 13.23 -1.23 0.23
C TRP A 139 12.63 0.04 -0.36
N ALA A 140 13.38 1.15 -0.39
CA ALA A 140 12.91 2.40 -0.99
C ALA A 140 12.60 2.22 -2.48
N GLU A 141 13.52 1.64 -3.25
CA GLU A 141 13.37 1.39 -4.69
C GLU A 141 12.13 0.54 -5.00
N SER A 142 11.94 -0.56 -4.28
CA SER A 142 10.78 -1.45 -4.45
C SER A 142 9.46 -0.72 -4.20
N ILE A 143 9.39 0.09 -3.14
CA ILE A 143 8.18 0.83 -2.79
C ILE A 143 7.93 1.95 -3.80
N PHE A 144 8.93 2.77 -4.13
CA PHE A 144 8.74 3.89 -5.05
C PHE A 144 8.43 3.44 -6.48
N LEU A 145 9.07 2.37 -6.95
CA LEU A 145 8.78 1.80 -8.26
C LEU A 145 7.33 1.27 -8.29
N THR A 146 6.91 0.52 -7.27
CA THR A 146 5.54 0.00 -7.16
C THR A 146 4.51 1.13 -7.08
N LEU A 147 4.77 2.17 -6.29
CA LEU A 147 3.91 3.36 -6.19
C LEU A 147 3.83 4.09 -7.53
N GLY A 148 4.95 4.28 -8.22
CA GLY A 148 5.03 4.93 -9.52
C GLY A 148 4.19 4.21 -10.56
N ILE A 149 4.43 2.91 -10.75
CA ILE A 149 3.68 2.08 -11.70
C ILE A 149 2.19 2.13 -11.36
N THR A 150 1.83 1.88 -10.10
CA THR A 150 0.41 1.78 -9.70
C THR A 150 -0.33 3.10 -9.87
N ASN A 151 0.26 4.23 -9.43
CA ASN A 151 -0.42 5.52 -9.53
C ASN A 151 -0.51 6.01 -10.97
N LEU A 152 0.54 5.81 -11.77
CA LEU A 152 0.52 6.16 -13.19
C LEU A 152 -0.56 5.35 -13.93
N THR A 153 -0.60 4.04 -13.74
CA THR A 153 -1.64 3.18 -14.34
C THR A 153 -3.04 3.64 -13.94
N LYS A 154 -3.25 4.01 -12.67
CA LYS A 154 -4.57 4.48 -12.20
C LYS A 154 -5.04 5.76 -12.88
N VAL A 155 -4.15 6.74 -13.09
CA VAL A 155 -4.52 8.01 -13.74
C VAL A 155 -4.64 7.88 -15.26
N LEU A 156 -3.97 6.88 -15.87
CA LEU A 156 -4.13 6.55 -17.29
C LEU A 156 -5.41 5.76 -17.55
N ALA A 157 -5.70 4.74 -16.73
CA ALA A 157 -6.85 3.87 -16.92
C ALA A 157 -8.18 4.57 -16.56
N GLN A 158 -8.16 5.46 -15.56
CA GLN A 158 -9.31 6.23 -15.07
C GLN A 158 -10.58 5.39 -14.89
N ARG A 159 -10.41 4.15 -14.43
CA ARG A 159 -11.49 3.18 -14.30
C ARG A 159 -12.38 3.52 -13.08
N PRO A 160 -13.70 3.67 -13.28
CA PRO A 160 -14.64 3.90 -12.17
C PRO A 160 -14.54 2.81 -11.09
N ARG A 161 -14.78 3.17 -9.83
CA ARG A 161 -14.85 2.18 -8.75
C ARG A 161 -16.18 1.39 -8.81
N PRO A 162 -16.17 0.08 -8.55
CA PRO A 162 -17.39 -0.73 -8.55
C PRO A 162 -18.52 -0.15 -7.69
N TYR A 163 -18.26 0.39 -6.50
CA TYR A 163 -19.31 0.98 -5.66
C TYR A 163 -20.04 2.20 -6.28
N LEU A 164 -19.52 2.80 -7.37
CA LEU A 164 -20.21 3.90 -8.06
C LEU A 164 -21.46 3.42 -8.80
N TYR A 165 -21.48 2.16 -9.25
CA TYR A 165 -22.57 1.56 -10.01
C TYR A 165 -23.74 1.10 -9.13
N GLY A 166 -23.48 0.82 -7.85
CA GLY A 166 -24.50 0.41 -6.87
C GLY A 166 -25.11 1.59 -6.10
N ASP A 167 -26.07 1.32 -5.23
CA ASP A 167 -26.78 2.30 -4.40
C ASP A 167 -26.31 2.37 -2.94
N LYS A 168 -25.50 1.40 -2.49
CA LYS A 168 -25.09 1.26 -1.08
C LYS A 168 -24.11 2.32 -0.58
N ALA A 169 -23.21 2.80 -1.45
CA ALA A 169 -22.19 3.77 -1.05
C ALA A 169 -22.78 5.19 -0.89
N PRO A 170 -22.49 5.91 0.21
CA PRO A 170 -22.99 7.26 0.41
C PRO A 170 -22.38 8.24 -0.60
N ALA A 171 -23.12 9.33 -0.90
CA ALA A 171 -22.71 10.34 -1.87
C ALA A 171 -21.32 10.93 -1.58
N GLU A 172 -20.97 11.11 -0.31
CA GLU A 172 -19.66 11.62 0.11
C GLU A 172 -18.49 10.76 -0.38
N TYR A 173 -18.67 9.44 -0.49
CA TYR A 173 -17.65 8.52 -1.00
C TYR A 173 -17.65 8.42 -2.52
N LYS A 174 -18.83 8.51 -3.13
CA LYS A 174 -18.98 8.53 -4.59
C LYS A 174 -18.34 9.77 -5.23
N GLN A 175 -18.36 10.90 -4.53
CA GLN A 175 -17.82 12.18 -5.01
C GLN A 175 -16.35 12.42 -4.60
N LYS A 176 -15.67 11.42 -4.02
CA LYS A 176 -14.24 11.56 -3.72
C LYS A 176 -13.42 11.72 -4.99
N LYS A 177 -12.31 12.46 -4.87
CA LYS A 177 -11.41 12.75 -5.99
C LYS A 177 -10.91 11.47 -6.67
N ASP A 178 -10.72 10.38 -5.96
CA ASP A 178 -10.16 9.13 -6.47
C ASP A 178 -11.20 8.11 -6.97
N ASN A 179 -12.44 8.56 -7.23
CA ASN A 179 -13.56 7.71 -7.65
C ASN A 179 -13.37 6.98 -8.99
N ARG A 180 -12.37 7.39 -9.79
CA ARG A 180 -11.95 6.72 -11.04
C ARG A 180 -10.55 6.09 -10.98
N LYS A 181 -10.03 5.82 -9.78
CA LYS A 181 -8.69 5.21 -9.57
C LYS A 181 -8.77 3.75 -9.13
N SER A 182 -9.52 2.91 -9.87
CA SER A 182 -9.79 1.51 -9.48
C SER A 182 -8.87 0.45 -10.09
N PHE A 183 -8.02 0.77 -11.08
CA PHE A 183 -7.17 -0.22 -11.76
C PHE A 183 -5.66 0.09 -11.68
N PHE A 184 -4.83 -0.84 -11.21
CA PHE A 184 -5.14 -1.94 -10.27
C PHE A 184 -5.03 -1.45 -8.81
N SER A 185 -5.34 -2.32 -7.85
CA SER A 185 -5.41 -1.96 -6.43
C SER A 185 -4.05 -1.51 -5.86
N GLY A 186 -3.97 -0.25 -5.44
CA GLY A 186 -2.76 0.30 -4.79
C GLY A 186 -2.44 -0.37 -3.46
N HIS A 187 -3.47 -0.65 -2.66
CA HIS A 187 -3.31 -1.38 -1.39
C HIS A 187 -2.71 -2.75 -1.60
N THR A 188 -3.25 -3.52 -2.55
CA THR A 188 -2.78 -4.88 -2.85
C THR A 188 -1.37 -4.86 -3.42
N SER A 189 -1.06 -3.93 -4.32
CA SER A 189 0.27 -3.84 -4.92
C SER A 189 1.37 -3.53 -3.92
N ILE A 190 1.13 -2.56 -3.02
CA ILE A 190 2.09 -2.23 -1.97
C ILE A 190 2.18 -3.34 -0.93
N SER A 191 1.06 -3.97 -0.57
CA SER A 191 1.08 -5.14 0.31
C SER A 191 1.92 -6.28 -0.28
N ALA A 192 1.71 -6.61 -1.56
CA ALA A 192 2.50 -7.61 -2.25
C ALA A 192 3.99 -7.24 -2.27
N ALA A 193 4.34 -6.06 -2.80
CA ALA A 193 5.73 -5.63 -2.90
C ALA A 193 6.45 -5.70 -1.55
N SER A 194 5.83 -5.20 -0.48
CA SER A 194 6.43 -5.21 0.85
C SER A 194 6.63 -6.59 1.45
N TYR A 195 5.63 -7.47 1.40
CA TYR A 195 5.76 -8.78 2.05
C TYR A 195 6.61 -9.75 1.23
N PHE A 196 6.59 -9.68 -0.10
CA PHE A 196 7.53 -10.44 -0.92
C PHE A 196 8.97 -9.95 -0.73
N LEU A 197 9.19 -8.64 -0.63
CA LEU A 197 10.50 -8.08 -0.28
C LEU A 197 10.96 -8.56 1.10
N LEU A 198 10.08 -8.52 2.11
CA LEU A 198 10.37 -9.04 3.45
C LEU A 198 10.84 -10.50 3.40
N ALA A 199 10.09 -11.36 2.72
CA ALA A 199 10.41 -12.78 2.63
C ALA A 199 11.70 -13.04 1.83
N SER A 200 11.86 -12.39 0.67
CA SER A 200 13.03 -12.58 -0.19
C SER A 200 14.31 -12.10 0.47
N MET A 201 14.30 -10.90 1.06
CA MET A 201 15.48 -10.37 1.73
C MET A 201 15.83 -11.20 2.95
N TYR A 202 14.85 -11.65 3.73
CA TYR A 202 15.13 -12.53 4.86
C TYR A 202 15.85 -13.81 4.42
N ASP A 203 15.40 -14.45 3.33
CA ASP A 203 16.02 -15.66 2.78
C ASP A 203 17.44 -15.39 2.28
N ASP A 204 17.66 -14.25 1.61
CA ASP A 204 18.98 -13.87 1.09
C ASP A 204 20.00 -13.66 2.22
N TYR A 205 19.61 -13.06 3.35
CA TYR A 205 20.49 -12.91 4.52
C TYR A 205 20.56 -14.17 5.40
N ASN A 206 19.54 -15.03 5.37
CA ASN A 206 19.41 -16.22 6.20
C ASN A 206 19.04 -17.46 5.37
N PRO A 207 19.96 -17.96 4.52
CA PRO A 207 19.71 -19.16 3.75
C PRO A 207 19.37 -20.34 4.66
N ASP A 208 18.46 -21.20 4.20
CA ASP A 208 17.98 -22.41 4.89
C ASP A 208 17.27 -22.17 6.24
N SER A 209 16.83 -20.94 6.53
CA SER A 209 16.10 -20.65 7.76
C SER A 209 14.74 -21.37 7.82
N LYS A 210 14.42 -21.95 8.98
CA LYS A 210 13.11 -22.55 9.23
C LYS A 210 11.98 -21.53 9.30
N LEU A 211 12.29 -20.23 9.37
CA LEU A 211 11.30 -19.15 9.38
C LEU A 211 10.81 -18.79 7.97
N SER A 212 11.62 -19.06 6.94
CA SER A 212 11.36 -18.71 5.54
C SER A 212 9.97 -19.12 5.05
N PRO A 213 9.50 -20.37 5.25
CA PRO A 213 8.17 -20.76 4.79
C PRO A 213 7.03 -19.92 5.38
N TYR A 214 7.17 -19.44 6.62
CA TYR A 214 6.16 -18.61 7.27
C TYR A 214 6.14 -17.18 6.71
N LEU A 215 7.31 -16.63 6.38
CA LEU A 215 7.40 -15.31 5.75
C LEU A 215 6.81 -15.35 4.33
N TRP A 216 7.14 -16.38 3.54
CA TRP A 216 6.52 -16.58 2.23
C TRP A 216 5.01 -16.80 2.35
N ALA A 217 4.54 -17.60 3.31
CA ALA A 217 3.10 -17.74 3.56
C ALA A 217 2.45 -16.39 3.85
N SER A 218 3.09 -15.53 4.66
CA SER A 218 2.59 -14.17 4.91
C SER A 218 2.58 -13.28 3.67
N ALA A 219 3.53 -13.48 2.75
CA ALA A 219 3.63 -12.79 1.47
C ALA A 219 2.54 -13.19 0.47
N PHE A 220 1.99 -14.39 0.56
CA PHE A 220 0.81 -14.76 -0.20
C PHE A 220 -0.49 -14.32 0.50
N LEU A 221 -0.61 -14.58 1.80
CA LEU A 221 -1.86 -14.40 2.54
C LEU A 221 -2.21 -12.92 2.75
N THR A 222 -1.26 -12.07 3.09
CA THR A 222 -1.55 -10.67 3.43
C THR A 222 -2.02 -9.85 2.23
N PRO A 223 -1.38 -9.94 1.05
CA PRO A 223 -1.87 -9.26 -0.15
C PRO A 223 -3.22 -9.82 -0.61
N ALA A 224 -3.46 -11.12 -0.48
CA ALA A 224 -4.74 -11.74 -0.79
C ALA A 224 -5.87 -11.23 0.13
N LEU A 225 -5.63 -11.16 1.45
CA LEU A 225 -6.55 -10.55 2.41
C LEU A 225 -6.79 -9.07 2.11
N THR A 226 -5.72 -8.33 1.77
CA THR A 226 -5.84 -6.93 1.36
C THR A 226 -6.74 -6.81 0.13
N ALA A 227 -6.53 -7.64 -0.89
CA ALA A 227 -7.36 -7.68 -2.10
C ALA A 227 -8.83 -7.99 -1.78
N TYR A 228 -9.08 -8.96 -0.90
CA TYR A 228 -10.43 -9.29 -0.44
C TYR A 228 -11.12 -8.10 0.22
N TYR A 229 -10.47 -7.43 1.18
CA TYR A 229 -11.06 -6.24 1.81
C TYR A 229 -11.26 -5.08 0.82
N ARG A 230 -10.41 -4.94 -0.19
CA ARG A 230 -10.63 -3.95 -1.26
C ARG A 230 -11.82 -4.30 -2.14
N TYR A 231 -12.06 -5.57 -2.39
CA TYR A 231 -13.21 -6.06 -3.16
C TYR A 231 -14.52 -5.92 -2.37
N ASP A 232 -14.49 -6.21 -1.07
CA ASP A 232 -15.65 -6.09 -0.17
C ASP A 232 -15.99 -4.62 0.18
N ALA A 233 -15.00 -3.72 0.11
CA ALA A 233 -15.22 -2.28 0.19
C ALA A 233 -15.98 -1.69 -1.02
N GLY A 234 -16.00 -2.42 -2.14
CA GLY A 234 -16.51 -1.95 -3.43
C GLY A 234 -15.54 -1.07 -4.22
#